data_AF-A0A3N5MBQ8-F1
#
_entry.id   AF-A0A3N5MBQ8-F1
#
_cell.length_a   1.000
_cell.length_b   1.000
_cell.length_c   1.000
_cell.angle_alpha   90.00
_cell.angle_beta   90.00
_cell.angle_gamma   90.00
#
_symmetry.space_group_name_H-M   'P 1'
#
loop_
_entity.id
_entity.type
_entity.pdbx_description
1 polymer ?
#
loop_
_entity_poly.entity_id
_entity_poly.type
_entity_poly.pdbx_seq_one_letter_code
_entity_poly.pdbx_strand_id
1 'polypeptide(L)'
;MLTELLIENFAIIDRLELNFTHGLITFTGETGAGKSIIIDAVETLMGGRADATMIRSDAERATMEATFSIPEAIRPYVHAILEREELLDNPDTVILGREIRRSGRNVARVNGRSVSTNMLTEIGEYLVDVHGQSEHLSLLRVREHIRLLDSYANVSALLEEYT
;
A
#
# COMPACT_ATOMS: atom_id res chain seq x y z
N MET A 1 -3.08 8.90 -1.86
CA MET A 1 -4.47 8.42 -1.98
C MET A 1 -4.51 7.33 -3.04
N LEU A 2 -5.16 6.19 -2.76
CA LEU A 2 -5.40 5.14 -3.75
C LEU A 2 -6.31 5.67 -4.86
N THR A 3 -5.88 5.55 -6.10
CA THR A 3 -6.61 6.03 -7.30
C THR A 3 -7.07 4.90 -8.19
N GLU A 4 -6.31 3.81 -8.24
CA GLU A 4 -6.61 2.65 -9.06
C GLU A 4 -6.19 1.38 -8.33
N LEU A 5 -6.98 0.31 -8.46
CA LEU A 5 -6.63 -1.04 -8.00
C LEU A 5 -6.98 -2.04 -9.09
N LEU A 6 -5.96 -2.79 -9.52
CA LEU A 6 -6.05 -3.87 -10.49
C LEU A 6 -5.74 -5.19 -9.77
N ILE A 7 -6.61 -6.18 -9.92
CA ILE A 7 -6.43 -7.51 -9.35
C ILE A 7 -6.72 -8.54 -10.43
N GLU A 8 -5.84 -9.51 -10.59
CA GLU A 8 -6.07 -10.70 -11.40
C GLU A 8 -5.75 -11.97 -10.61
N ASN A 9 -6.65 -12.95 -10.67
CA ASN A 9 -6.51 -14.31 -10.12
C ASN A 9 -6.22 -14.38 -8.60
N PHE A 10 -6.78 -13.47 -7.82
CA PHE A 10 -6.61 -13.41 -6.36
C PHE A 10 -7.87 -13.86 -5.62
N ALA A 11 -7.75 -14.85 -4.74
CA ALA A 11 -8.86 -15.52 -4.07
C ALA A 11 -9.94 -15.97 -5.07
N ILE A 12 -11.17 -15.45 -4.97
CA ILE A 12 -12.26 -15.72 -5.92
C ILE A 12 -12.34 -14.71 -7.07
N ILE A 13 -11.48 -13.70 -7.10
CA ILE A 13 -11.45 -12.68 -8.16
C ILE A 13 -10.67 -13.25 -9.36
N ASP A 14 -11.33 -13.31 -10.51
CA ASP A 14 -10.66 -13.56 -11.80
C ASP A 14 -9.99 -12.27 -12.30
N ARG A 15 -10.77 -11.21 -12.46
CA ARG A 15 -10.29 -9.86 -12.78
C ARG A 15 -11.14 -8.81 -12.09
N LEU A 16 -10.50 -7.80 -11.52
CA LEU A 16 -11.13 -6.63 -10.94
C LEU A 16 -10.31 -5.38 -11.30
N GLU A 17 -11.02 -4.32 -11.66
CA GLU A 17 -10.46 -3.01 -11.93
C GLU A 17 -11.34 -1.98 -11.24
N LEU A 18 -10.76 -1.23 -10.30
CA LEU A 18 -11.46 -0.21 -9.52
C LEU A 18 -10.76 1.13 -9.67
N ASN A 19 -11.54 2.14 -10.02
CA ASN A 19 -11.12 3.54 -10.03
C ASN A 19 -11.72 4.26 -8.82
N PHE A 20 -10.88 4.85 -7.99
CA PHE A 20 -11.26 5.47 -6.72
C PHE A 20 -11.35 6.99 -6.89
N THR A 21 -12.43 7.56 -6.36
CA THR A 21 -12.62 9.01 -6.24
C THR A 21 -12.23 9.49 -4.85
N HIS A 22 -12.03 10.80 -4.69
CA HIS A 22 -11.69 11.36 -3.38
C HIS A 22 -12.86 11.23 -2.40
N GLY A 23 -12.53 11.05 -1.12
CA GLY A 23 -13.50 11.05 -0.02
C GLY A 23 -13.87 9.65 0.47
N LEU A 24 -15.06 9.53 1.05
CA LEU A 24 -15.55 8.28 1.62
C LEU A 24 -16.06 7.34 0.54
N ILE A 25 -15.41 6.19 0.40
CA ILE A 25 -15.85 5.10 -0.48
C ILE A 25 -16.39 3.97 0.39
N THR A 26 -17.62 3.55 0.10
CA THR A 26 -18.30 2.48 0.85
C THR A 26 -18.53 1.28 -0.06
N PHE A 27 -17.93 0.14 0.30
CA PHE A 27 -18.22 -1.14 -0.33
C PHE A 27 -19.40 -1.81 0.38
N THR A 28 -20.45 -2.12 -0.37
CA THR A 28 -21.63 -2.86 0.10
C THR A 28 -21.78 -4.16 -0.71
N GLY A 29 -22.58 -5.10 -0.19
CA GLY A 29 -22.80 -6.39 -0.83
C GLY A 29 -23.57 -7.35 0.06
N GLU A 30 -23.90 -8.53 -0.48
CA GLU A 30 -24.64 -9.58 0.25
C GLU A 30 -23.75 -10.35 1.24
N THR A 31 -22.50 -10.60 0.86
CA THR A 31 -21.52 -11.29 1.71
C THR A 31 -20.29 -10.41 1.93
N GLY A 32 -19.74 -10.42 3.15
CA GLY A 32 -18.55 -9.64 3.50
C GLY A 32 -17.27 -10.09 2.78
N ALA A 33 -17.30 -11.23 2.09
CA ALA A 33 -16.12 -11.82 1.44
C ALA A 33 -15.49 -10.90 0.39
N GLY A 34 -16.27 -10.25 -0.46
CA GLY A 34 -15.74 -9.36 -1.50
C GLY A 34 -14.99 -8.16 -0.93
N LYS A 35 -15.52 -7.57 0.15
CA LYS A 35 -14.85 -6.47 0.87
C LYS A 35 -13.54 -6.93 1.49
N SER A 36 -13.56 -8.07 2.20
CA SER A 36 -12.35 -8.61 2.83
C SER A 36 -11.25 -8.90 1.81
N ILE A 37 -11.59 -9.49 0.65
CA ILE A 37 -10.61 -9.79 -0.41
C ILE A 37 -9.95 -8.52 -0.95
N ILE A 38 -10.70 -7.43 -1.13
CA ILE A 38 -10.13 -6.15 -1.57
C ILE A 38 -9.16 -5.60 -0.52
N ILE A 39 -9.51 -5.69 0.77
CA ILE A 39 -8.63 -5.27 1.86
C ILE A 39 -7.37 -6.13 1.90
N ASP A 40 -7.50 -7.46 1.82
CA ASP A 40 -6.37 -8.41 1.80
C ASP A 40 -5.41 -8.13 0.63
N ALA A 41 -5.95 -7.75 -0.54
CA ALA A 41 -5.15 -7.38 -1.70
C ALA A 41 -4.36 -6.08 -1.48
N VAL A 42 -4.98 -5.07 -0.86
CA VAL A 42 -4.31 -3.82 -0.50
C VAL A 42 -3.23 -4.08 0.55
N GLU A 43 -3.52 -4.84 1.61
CA GLU A 43 -2.53 -5.23 2.63
C GLU A 43 -1.35 -5.97 2.01
N THR A 44 -1.62 -6.90 1.10
CA THR A 44 -0.60 -7.64 0.34
C THR A 44 0.29 -6.71 -0.49
N LEU A 45 -0.28 -5.68 -1.10
CA LEU A 45 0.45 -4.64 -1.84
C LEU A 45 1.29 -3.75 -0.92
N MET A 46 0.91 -3.57 0.34
CA MET A 46 1.69 -2.82 1.35
C MET A 46 2.77 -3.69 2.03
N GLY A 47 3.17 -4.79 1.40
CA GLY A 47 4.21 -5.70 1.92
C GLY A 47 3.69 -6.73 2.93
N GLY A 48 2.37 -6.88 3.06
CA GLY A 48 1.74 -7.93 3.84
C GLY A 48 2.09 -9.35 3.37
N ARG A 49 1.68 -10.33 4.16
CA ARG A 49 1.91 -11.74 3.87
C ARG A 49 1.21 -12.11 2.56
N ALA A 50 1.91 -12.85 1.72
CA ALA A 50 1.41 -13.33 0.46
C ALA A 50 1.88 -14.76 0.22
N ASP A 51 0.92 -15.68 0.06
CA ASP A 51 1.20 -17.09 -0.17
C ASP A 51 0.28 -17.70 -1.24
N ALA A 52 0.60 -18.91 -1.68
CA ALA A 52 -0.07 -19.57 -2.79
C ALA A 52 -1.54 -19.91 -2.53
N THR A 53 -2.01 -19.86 -1.27
CA THR A 53 -3.42 -20.10 -0.94
C THR A 53 -4.31 -18.94 -1.39
N MET A 54 -3.73 -17.76 -1.57
CA MET A 54 -4.40 -16.57 -2.09
C MET A 54 -4.53 -16.59 -3.61
N ILE A 55 -3.93 -17.56 -4.31
CA ILE A 55 -4.06 -17.69 -5.77
C ILE A 55 -5.33 -18.46 -6.07
N ARG A 56 -6.15 -17.91 -6.97
CA ARG A 56 -7.35 -18.55 -7.49
C ARG A 56 -7.06 -19.98 -7.95
N SER A 57 -7.94 -20.92 -7.63
CA SER A 57 -7.70 -22.38 -7.74
C SER A 57 -7.30 -22.86 -9.14
N ASP A 58 -7.78 -22.19 -10.18
CA ASP A 58 -7.55 -22.47 -11.60
C ASP A 58 -6.37 -21.70 -12.21
N ALA A 59 -5.66 -20.87 -11.42
CA ALA A 59 -4.57 -20.02 -11.88
C ALA A 59 -3.22 -20.42 -11.29
N GLU A 60 -2.15 -20.21 -12.06
CA GLU A 60 -0.75 -20.46 -11.63
C GLU A 60 -0.11 -19.24 -10.95
N ARG A 61 -0.70 -18.05 -11.14
CA ARG A 61 -0.22 -16.79 -10.56
C ARG A 61 -1.39 -15.86 -10.24
N ALA A 62 -1.19 -15.02 -9.24
CA ALA A 62 -2.04 -13.87 -8.93
C ALA A 62 -1.22 -12.58 -9.05
N THR A 63 -1.82 -11.52 -9.56
CA THR A 63 -1.20 -10.20 -9.67
C THR A 63 -2.11 -9.13 -9.10
N MET A 64 -1.53 -8.21 -8.35
CA MET A 64 -2.21 -7.02 -7.86
C MET A 64 -1.33 -5.81 -8.20
N GLU A 65 -1.97 -4.70 -8.53
CA GLU A 65 -1.33 -3.42 -8.76
C GLU A 65 -2.21 -2.29 -8.23
N ALA A 66 -1.60 -1.30 -7.60
CA ALA A 66 -2.29 -0.12 -7.10
C ALA A 66 -1.54 1.15 -7.47
N THR A 67 -2.28 2.11 -8.01
CA THR A 67 -1.77 3.44 -8.32
C THR A 67 -2.18 4.40 -7.21
N PHE A 68 -1.21 5.10 -6.64
CA PHE A 68 -1.43 6.10 -5.62
C PHE A 68 -1.03 7.48 -6.14
N SER A 69 -1.88 8.48 -5.89
CA SER A 69 -1.43 9.87 -5.86
C SER A 69 -0.72 10.15 -4.54
N ILE A 70 0.33 10.97 -4.54
CA ILE A 70 1.15 11.30 -3.37
C ILE A 70 0.75 12.68 -2.85
N PRO A 71 0.01 12.77 -1.72
CA PRO A 71 -0.32 14.04 -1.09
C PRO A 71 0.92 14.82 -0.69
N GLU A 72 0.85 16.15 -0.81
CA GLU A 72 1.96 17.06 -0.50
C GLU A 72 2.53 16.84 0.91
N ALA A 73 1.66 16.63 1.90
CA ALA A 73 2.05 16.43 3.31
C ALA A 73 2.98 15.24 3.56
N ILE A 74 2.88 14.17 2.74
CA ILE A 74 3.73 12.97 2.89
C ILE A 74 4.79 12.86 1.79
N ARG A 75 4.75 13.74 0.80
CA ARG A 75 5.58 13.68 -0.40
C ARG A 75 7.08 13.64 -0.09
N PRO A 76 7.64 14.47 0.81
CA PRO A 76 9.07 14.42 1.10
C PRO A 76 9.53 13.05 1.62
N TYR A 77 8.71 12.38 2.43
CA TYR A 77 9.04 11.07 3.00
C TYR A 77 8.98 9.97 1.95
N VAL A 78 7.94 9.96 1.11
CA VAL A 78 7.80 8.98 0.02
C VAL A 78 8.89 9.18 -1.05
N HIS A 79 9.19 10.43 -1.41
CA HIS A 79 10.25 10.76 -2.36
C HIS A 79 11.61 10.28 -1.88
N ALA A 80 11.96 10.52 -0.62
CA ALA A 80 13.23 10.06 -0.06
C ALA A 80 13.43 8.54 -0.19
N ILE A 81 12.36 7.75 -0.02
CA ILE A 81 12.41 6.29 -0.19
C ILE A 81 12.60 5.91 -1.67
N LEU A 82 11.86 6.56 -2.57
CA LEU A 82 11.90 6.28 -4.01
C LEU A 82 13.24 6.69 -4.63
N GLU A 83 13.76 7.85 -4.28
CA GLU A 83 15.04 8.37 -4.80
C GLU A 83 16.22 7.50 -4.39
N ARG A 84 16.19 6.92 -3.17
CA ARG A 84 17.24 6.04 -2.65
C ARG A 84 17.55 4.86 -3.58
N GLU A 85 16.54 4.35 -4.29
CA GLU A 85 16.67 3.23 -5.22
C GLU A 85 16.42 3.64 -6.69
N GLU A 86 16.47 4.94 -7.00
CA GLU A 86 16.23 5.49 -8.33
C GLU A 86 14.85 5.14 -8.93
N LEU A 87 13.81 5.05 -8.09
CA LEU A 87 12.45 4.64 -8.46
C LEU A 87 11.48 5.82 -8.66
N LEU A 88 11.94 7.06 -8.49
CA LEU A 88 11.10 8.25 -8.63
C LEU A 88 10.87 8.60 -10.11
N ASP A 89 9.90 7.92 -10.72
CA ASP A 89 9.54 8.14 -12.14
C ASP A 89 8.54 9.30 -12.31
N ASN A 90 7.70 9.56 -11.30
CA ASN A 90 6.73 10.65 -11.28
C ASN A 90 6.65 11.25 -9.86
N PRO A 91 6.71 12.59 -9.71
CA PRO A 91 6.66 13.23 -8.40
C PRO A 91 5.29 13.13 -7.70
N ASP A 92 4.21 12.98 -8.46
CA ASP A 92 2.84 13.03 -7.93
C ASP A 92 2.22 11.65 -7.78
N THR A 93 2.79 10.60 -8.35
CA THR A 93 2.20 9.26 -8.33
C THR A 93 3.24 8.15 -8.14
N VAL A 94 2.80 7.05 -7.51
CA VAL A 94 3.59 5.81 -7.39
C VAL A 94 2.70 4.61 -7.67
N ILE A 95 3.25 3.63 -8.39
CA ILE A 95 2.59 2.35 -8.68
C ILE A 95 3.26 1.26 -7.85
N LEU A 96 2.48 0.56 -7.04
CA LEU A 96 2.91 -0.59 -6.25
C LEU A 96 2.34 -1.86 -6.86
N GLY A 97 3.16 -2.90 -7.02
CA GLY A 97 2.77 -4.14 -7.66
C GLY A 97 3.24 -5.38 -6.90
N ARG A 98 2.45 -6.45 -6.94
CA ARG A 98 2.77 -7.71 -6.30
C ARG A 98 2.33 -8.89 -7.17
N GLU A 99 3.24 -9.83 -7.42
CA GLU A 99 2.96 -11.08 -8.14
C GLU A 99 3.25 -12.27 -7.21
N ILE A 100 2.30 -13.20 -7.09
CA ILE A 100 2.44 -14.45 -6.34
C ILE A 100 2.31 -15.61 -7.33
N ARG A 101 3.23 -16.59 -7.27
CA ARG A 101 3.18 -17.81 -8.09
C ARG A 101 2.98 -19.04 -7.22
N ARG A 102 2.29 -20.06 -7.75
CA ARG A 102 2.12 -21.35 -7.07
C ARG A 102 3.44 -22.05 -6.73
N SER A 103 4.49 -21.76 -7.49
CA SER A 103 5.85 -22.22 -7.20
C SER A 103 6.46 -21.67 -5.90
N GLY A 104 5.77 -20.76 -5.21
CA GLY A 104 6.25 -20.07 -4.01
C GLY A 104 7.04 -18.80 -4.30
N ARG A 105 7.31 -18.49 -5.58
CA ARG A 105 7.97 -17.23 -5.95
C ARG A 105 7.01 -16.06 -5.78
N ASN A 106 7.46 -15.04 -5.04
CA ASN A 106 6.77 -13.77 -4.88
C ASN A 106 7.66 -12.64 -5.39
N VAL A 107 7.09 -11.68 -6.12
CA VAL A 107 7.83 -10.53 -6.65
C VAL A 107 7.08 -9.24 -6.33
N ALA A 108 7.74 -8.35 -5.57
CA ALA A 108 7.31 -6.97 -5.35
C ALA A 108 7.82 -6.06 -6.47
N ARG A 109 7.03 -5.04 -6.80
CA ARG A 109 7.39 -3.99 -7.77
C ARG A 109 7.00 -2.60 -7.30
N VAL A 110 7.80 -1.63 -7.68
CA VAL A 110 7.51 -0.20 -7.60
C VAL A 110 7.79 0.39 -8.99
N ASN A 111 6.82 1.09 -9.57
CA ASN A 111 6.91 1.66 -10.92
C ASN A 111 7.43 0.64 -11.96
N GLY A 112 6.89 -0.59 -11.89
CA GLY A 112 7.25 -1.70 -12.78
C GLY A 112 8.60 -2.38 -12.50
N ARG A 113 9.46 -1.82 -11.65
CA ARG A 113 10.80 -2.36 -11.32
C ARG A 113 10.71 -3.26 -10.10
N SER A 114 11.47 -4.36 -10.11
CA SER A 114 11.44 -5.34 -9.01
C SER A 114 12.19 -4.81 -7.79
N VAL A 115 11.57 -4.92 -6.61
CA VAL A 115 12.13 -4.42 -5.35
C VAL A 115 12.00 -5.46 -4.24
N SER A 116 12.55 -5.17 -3.06
CA SER A 116 12.31 -5.97 -1.87
C SER A 116 10.87 -5.78 -1.36
N THR A 117 10.30 -6.77 -0.67
CA THR A 117 9.00 -6.61 -0.01
C THR A 117 9.03 -5.50 1.04
N ASN A 118 10.15 -5.33 1.74
CA ASN A 118 10.30 -4.30 2.77
C ASN A 118 10.13 -2.89 2.21
N MET A 119 10.48 -2.67 0.95
CA MET A 119 10.24 -1.39 0.28
C MET A 119 8.75 -1.10 0.10
N LEU A 120 7.93 -2.12 -0.19
CA LEU A 120 6.48 -1.95 -0.22
C LEU A 120 5.93 -1.60 1.16
N THR A 121 6.50 -2.20 2.22
CA THR A 121 6.14 -1.86 3.61
C THR A 121 6.51 -0.42 3.94
N GLU A 122 7.74 0.00 3.66
CA GLU A 122 8.23 1.36 3.97
C GLU A 122 7.40 2.43 3.26
N ILE A 123 7.04 2.22 1.98
CA ILE A 123 6.16 3.14 1.24
C ILE A 123 4.72 3.05 1.76
N GLY A 124 4.23 1.83 1.98
CA GLY A 124 2.85 1.57 2.40
C GLY A 124 2.48 2.22 3.73
N GLU A 125 3.43 2.32 4.66
CA GLU A 125 3.28 3.01 5.94
C GLU A 125 2.86 4.48 5.83
N TYR A 126 3.21 5.15 4.73
CA TYR A 126 2.80 6.53 4.47
C TYR A 126 1.51 6.61 3.63
N LEU A 127 1.22 5.60 2.81
CA LEU A 127 0.14 5.66 1.82
C LEU A 127 -1.20 5.09 2.31
N VAL A 128 -1.17 4.10 3.20
CA VAL A 128 -2.36 3.34 3.62
C VAL A 128 -2.30 3.05 5.11
N ASP A 129 -3.40 3.32 5.81
CA ASP A 129 -3.62 2.91 7.19
C ASP A 129 -4.85 1.99 7.27
N VAL A 130 -4.63 0.71 7.51
CA VAL A 130 -5.70 -0.31 7.53
C VAL A 130 -6.18 -0.54 8.96
N HIS A 131 -7.47 -0.28 9.18
CA HIS A 131 -8.12 -0.48 10.47
C HIS A 131 -9.08 -1.68 10.38
N GLY A 132 -8.75 -2.78 11.06
CA GLY A 132 -9.47 -4.05 10.98
C GLY A 132 -8.98 -5.10 11.98
N GLN A 133 -9.34 -6.38 11.78
CA GLN A 133 -8.96 -7.49 12.68
C GLN A 133 -7.45 -7.81 12.67
N SER A 134 -6.74 -7.41 11.61
CA SER A 134 -5.29 -7.52 11.46
C SER A 134 -4.66 -6.15 11.65
N GLU A 135 -4.41 -5.75 12.89
CA GLU A 135 -4.01 -4.38 13.25
C GLU A 135 -2.56 -4.06 12.82
N HIS A 136 -2.40 -3.14 11.85
CA HIS A 136 -1.22 -2.28 11.72
C HIS A 136 -1.56 -0.90 12.26
N LEU A 137 -1.76 -0.76 13.57
CA LEU A 137 -2.07 0.53 14.16
C LEU A 137 -0.82 1.44 14.12
N SER A 138 -0.76 2.32 13.11
CA SER A 138 0.21 3.43 13.10
C SER A 138 0.16 4.22 14.41
N LEU A 139 -1.05 4.40 14.96
CA LEU A 139 -1.30 4.99 16.28
C LEU A 139 -0.67 4.25 17.47
N LEU A 140 -0.26 2.99 17.34
CA LEU A 140 0.45 2.26 18.41
C LEU A 140 1.98 2.29 18.26
N ARG A 141 2.49 2.87 17.17
CA ARG A 141 3.94 3.03 16.97
C ARG A 141 4.43 4.19 17.81
N VAL A 142 4.98 3.88 18.99
CA VAL A 142 5.50 4.87 19.95
C VAL A 142 6.46 5.88 19.32
N ARG A 143 7.26 5.46 18.32
CA ARG A 143 8.19 6.34 17.59
C ARG A 143 7.49 7.44 16.79
N GLU A 144 6.25 7.23 16.33
CA GLU A 144 5.47 8.23 15.60
C GLU A 144 4.75 9.21 16.54
N HIS A 145 4.58 8.87 17.83
CA HIS A 145 3.85 9.72 18.78
C HIS A 145 4.47 11.10 18.96
N ILE A 146 5.80 11.21 18.91
CA ILE A 146 6.47 12.50 19.02
C ILE A 146 6.16 13.39 17.81
N ARG A 147 6.14 12.82 16.59
CA ARG A 147 5.78 13.55 15.38
C ARG A 147 4.34 14.04 15.41
N LEU A 148 3.42 13.23 15.95
CA LEU A 148 2.02 13.63 16.16
C LEU A 148 1.92 14.80 17.13
N LEU A 149 2.66 14.76 18.25
CA LEU A 149 2.69 15.82 19.24
C LEU A 149 3.30 17.12 18.67
N ASP A 150 4.42 17.01 17.96
CA ASP A 150 5.11 18.15 17.35
C ASP A 150 4.25 18.82 16.27
N SER A 151 3.53 18.02 15.47
CA SER A 151 2.56 18.51 14.50
C SER A 151 1.40 19.24 15.19
N TYR A 152 0.85 18.68 16.28
CA TYR A 152 -0.21 19.32 17.06
C TYR A 152 0.25 20.64 17.69
N ALA A 153 1.49 20.69 18.19
CA ALA A 153 2.07 21.88 18.77
C ALA A 153 2.52 22.92 17.72
N ASN A 154 2.47 22.56 16.43
CA ASN A 154 2.90 23.39 15.29
C ASN A 154 4.34 23.91 15.42
N VAL A 155 5.25 23.04 15.88
CA VAL A 155 6.65 23.40 16.20
C VAL A 155 7.65 23.03 15.09
N SER A 156 7.18 22.75 13.87
CA SER A 156 8.04 22.27 12.75
C SER A 156 9.24 23.18 12.49
N ALA A 157 9.07 24.51 12.51
CA ALA A 157 10.16 25.47 12.29
C ALA A 157 11.24 25.42 13.40
N LEU A 158 10.83 25.20 14.66
CA LEU A 158 11.76 25.06 15.79
C LEU A 158 12.52 23.73 15.72
N LEU A 159 11.87 22.68 15.19
CA LEU A 159 12.51 21.38 14.99
C LEU A 159 13.59 21.46 13.91
N GLU A 160 13.33 22.18 12.81
CA GLU A 160 14.31 22.44 11.75
C GLU A 160 15.52 23.23 12.27
N GLU A 161 15.33 24.19 13.18
CA GLU A 161 16.44 24.96 13.77
C GLU A 161 17.28 24.13 14.75
N TYR A 162 16.69 23.10 15.37
CA TYR A 162 17.36 22.23 16.33
C TYR A 162 18.24 21.14 15.67
N THR A 163 17.91 20.74 14.43
CA THR A 163 18.51 19.58 13.75
C THR A 163 19.63 19.99 12.81
#